data_AF-A0A4R5XU88-F1
#
_entry.id   AF-A0A4R5XU88-F1
#
_cell.length_a   1.000
_cell.length_b   1.000
_cell.length_c   1.000
_cell.angle_alpha   90.00
_cell.angle_beta   90.00
_cell.angle_gamma   90.00
#
_symmetry.space_group_name_H-M   'P 1'
#
loop_
_entity.id
_entity.type
_entity.pdbx_description
1 polymer ?
#
loop_
_entity_poly.entity_id
_entity_poly.type
_entity_poly.pdbx_seq_one_letter_code
_entity_poly.pdbx_strand_id
1 'polypeptide(L)' 'MRKWIGAFWLVAIIGAFTLQVFALLKIFPIVISSLIMFSVIFLAIIWATSKHRFRGFSPFAKRKF' A
#
# COMPACT_ATOMS: atom_id res chain seq x y z
N MET A 1 -14.04 12.66 -29.92
CA MET A 1 -12.77 12.23 -29.28
C MET A 1 -11.88 13.39 -28.78
N ARG A 2 -11.78 14.55 -29.45
CA ARG A 2 -10.95 15.70 -28.97
C ARG A 2 -11.28 16.26 -27.58
N LYS A 3 -12.54 16.26 -27.15
CA LYS A 3 -12.96 16.81 -25.84
C LYS A 3 -12.36 16.05 -24.65
N TRP A 4 -12.14 14.74 -24.80
CA TRP A 4 -11.57 13.88 -23.75
C TRP A 4 -10.06 14.10 -23.58
N ILE A 5 -9.36 14.41 -24.67
CA ILE A 5 -7.94 14.79 -24.62
C ILE A 5 -7.76 16.05 -23.76
N GLY A 6 -8.61 17.06 -23.94
CA GLY A 6 -8.54 18.30 -23.17
C GLY A 6 -8.79 18.07 -21.68
N ALA A 7 -9.78 17.25 -21.33
CA ALA A 7 -10.06 16.89 -19.95
C ALA A 7 -8.90 16.12 -19.29
N PHE A 8 -8.27 15.20 -20.02
CA PHE A 8 -7.10 14.45 -19.55
C PHE A 8 -5.92 15.39 -19.22
N TRP A 9 -5.61 16.32 -20.13
CA TRP A 9 -4.55 17.31 -19.90
C TRP A 9 -4.85 18.22 -18.70
N LEU A 10 -6.11 18.63 -18.53
CA LEU A 10 -6.53 19.48 -17.43
C LEU A 10 -6.38 18.77 -16.07
N VAL A 11 -6.76 17.49 -16.00
CA VAL A 11 -6.55 16.65 -14.80
C VAL A 11 -5.06 16.46 -14.51
N ALA A 12 -4.24 16.22 -15.54
CA ALA A 12 -2.79 16.06 -15.38
C ALA A 12 -2.13 17.34 -14.84
N ILE A 13 -2.54 18.52 -15.33
CA ILE A 13 -2.02 19.81 -14.86
C ILE A 13 -2.40 20.08 -13.41
N ILE A 14 -3.67 19.84 -13.03
CA ILE A 14 -4.12 20.00 -11.64
C ILE A 14 -3.38 19.03 -10.71
N GLY A 15 -3.20 17.78 -11.14
CA GLY A 15 -2.44 16.77 -10.40
C GLY A 15 -0.98 17.20 -10.17
N ALA A 16 -0.30 17.63 -11.23
CA ALA A 16 1.08 18.11 -11.15
C ALA A 16 1.23 19.34 -10.24
N PHE A 17 0.30 20.30 -10.34
CA PHE A 17 0.28 21.49 -9.49
C PHE A 17 0.08 21.12 -8.01
N THR A 18 -0.84 20.19 -7.73
CA THR A 18 -1.09 19.70 -6.38
C THR A 18 0.15 19.00 -5.80
N LEU A 19 0.79 18.13 -6.58
CA LEU A 19 2.06 17.47 -6.20
C LEU A 19 3.16 18.50 -5.89
N GLN A 20 3.25 19.57 -6.67
CA GLN A 20 4.23 20.64 -6.46
C GLN A 20 3.94 21.46 -5.20
N VAL A 21 2.67 21.73 -4.88
CA VAL A 21 2.27 22.37 -3.61
C VAL A 21 2.63 21.47 -2.42
N PHE A 22 2.39 20.16 -2.50
CA PHE A 22 2.81 19.21 -1.47
C PHE A 22 4.34 19.15 -1.31
N ALA A 23 5.08 19.26 -2.41
CA ALA A 23 6.55 19.34 -2.40
C ALA A 23 7.06 20.63 -1.73
N LEU A 24 6.47 21.78 -2.07
CA LEU A 24 6.80 23.08 -1.46
C LEU A 24 6.51 23.10 0.05
N LEU A 25 5.43 22.44 0.49
CA LEU A 25 5.08 22.34 1.90
C LEU A 25 5.97 21.37 2.69
N LYS A 26 6.95 20.69 2.05
CA LYS A 26 7.73 19.59 2.64
C LYS A 26 6.87 18.46 3.23
N ILE A 27 5.58 18.40 2.88
CA ILE A 27 4.63 17.35 3.30
C ILE A 27 4.76 16.13 2.38
N PHE A 28 5.31 16.31 1.17
CA PHE A 28 5.57 15.23 0.22
C PHE A 28 6.33 14.02 0.81
N PRO A 29 7.47 14.19 1.53
CA PRO A 29 8.12 13.07 2.20
C PRO A 29 7.25 12.40 3.27
N ILE A 30 6.36 13.14 3.94
CA ILE A 30 5.46 12.60 4.97
C ILE A 30 4.39 11.69 4.35
N VAL A 31 3.79 12.12 3.23
CA VAL A 31 2.76 11.32 2.53
C VAL A 31 3.36 10.03 1.97
N ILE A 32 4.53 10.12 1.34
CA ILE A 32 5.25 8.94 0.83
C ILE A 32 5.66 8.03 1.99
N SER A 33 6.19 8.59 3.08
CA SER A 33 6.58 7.83 4.26
C SER A 33 5.38 7.11 4.90
N SER A 34 4.20 7.74 4.93
CA SER A 34 2.97 7.14 5.46
C SER A 34 2.54 5.92 4.63
N LEU A 35 2.56 6.02 3.30
CA LEU A 35 2.24 4.89 2.40
C LEU A 35 3.22 3.73 2.55
N ILE A 36 4.52 4.02 2.67
CA ILE A 36 5.56 3.02 2.90
C ILE A 36 5.33 2.35 4.26
N MET A 37 5.12 3.15 5.32
CA MET A 37 4.90 2.65 6.68
C MET A 37 3.64 1.78 6.76
N PHE A 38 2.55 2.18 6.12
CA PHE A 38 1.32 1.37 6.02
C PHE A 38 1.59 0.02 5.33
N SER A 39 2.33 0.03 4.21
CA SER A 39 2.67 -1.19 3.48
C SER A 39 3.53 -2.16 4.32
N VAL A 40 4.52 -1.63 5.05
CA VAL A 40 5.37 -2.42 5.94
C VAL A 40 4.57 -3.02 7.09
N ILE A 41 3.70 -2.24 7.75
CA ILE A 41 2.83 -2.73 8.82
C ILE A 41 1.90 -3.82 8.29
N PHE A 42 1.29 -3.62 7.12
CA PHE A 42 0.40 -4.58 6.50
C PHE A 42 1.11 -5.91 6.20
N LEU A 43 2.31 -5.85 5.61
CA LEU A 43 3.16 -7.03 5.36
C LEU A 43 3.55 -7.73 6.67
N ALA A 44 3.89 -6.96 7.72
CA ALA A 44 4.24 -7.51 9.02
C ALA A 44 3.04 -8.24 9.67
N ILE A 45 1.83 -7.69 9.57
CA ILE A 45 0.60 -8.32 10.04
C ILE A 45 0.33 -9.62 9.28
N ILE A 46 0.45 -9.60 7.95
CA ILE A 46 0.29 -10.81 7.12
C ILE A 46 1.31 -11.87 7.53
N TRP A 47 2.57 -11.48 7.70
CA TRP A 47 3.64 -12.40 8.09
C TRP A 47 3.38 -13.00 9.48
N ALA A 48 3.04 -12.18 10.46
CA ALA A 48 2.71 -12.62 11.82
C ALA A 48 1.50 -13.56 11.84
N THR A 49 0.45 -13.22 11.09
CA THR A 49 -0.77 -14.03 10.96
C THR A 49 -0.49 -15.35 10.23
N SER A 50 0.34 -15.32 9.18
CA SER A 50 0.73 -16.50 8.40
C SER A 50 1.51 -17.51 9.26
N LYS A 51 2.45 -17.03 10.09
CA LYS A 51 3.16 -17.88 11.05
C LYS A 51 2.22 -18.56 12.06
N HIS A 52 1.17 -17.87 12.50
CA HIS A 52 0.20 -18.42 13.45
C HIS A 52 -0.82 -19.38 12.81
N ARG A 53 -1.12 -19.22 11.51
CA ARG A 53 -2.13 -20.03 10.79
C ARG A 53 -1.74 -21.50 10.60
N PHE A 54 -0.45 -21.84 10.63
CA PHE A 54 0.03 -23.22 10.44
C PHE A 54 0.37 -23.98 11.72
N ARG A 55 0.20 -23.40 12.92
CA ARG A 55 0.48 -24.13 14.20
C ARG A 55 -0.62 -25.13 14.59
N GLY A 56 -1.78 -25.12 13.92
CA GLY A 56 -2.93 -25.97 14.25
C GLY A 56 -3.15 -27.20 13.36
N PHE A 57 -2.42 -27.35 12.25
CA PHE A 57 -2.58 -28.49 11.33
C PHE A 57 -1.33 -29.37 11.34
N SER A 58 -1.15 -30.13 12.42
CA SER A 58 -0.39 -31.38 12.41
C SER A 58 -1.38 -32.52 12.16
N PRO A 59 -1.39 -33.18 10.99
CA PRO A 59 -2.10 -34.45 10.81
C PRO A 59 -1.24 -35.67 11.20
N PHE A 60 -0.10 -35.49 11.87
CA PHE A 60 0.85 -36.57 12.11
C PHE A 60 1.35 -36.64 13.56
N ALA A 61 0.46 -37.02 14.46
CA ALA A 61 0.84 -37.92 15.54
C ALA A 61 -0.17 -39.07 15.56
N LYS A 62 0.00 -39.95 14.56
CA LYS A 62 -0.68 -41.24 14.50
C LYS A 62 -0.63 -41.89 15.88
N ARG A 63 -1.82 -42.22 16.41
CA ARG A 63 -2.01 -43.35 17.32
C ARG A 63 -1.08 -44.48 16.88
N LYS A 64 -0.09 -44.80 17.70
CA LYS A 64 0.37 -46.18 17.82
C LYS A 64 -0.06 -46.62 19.21
N PHE A 65 -0.88 -47.66 19.18
CA PHE A 65 -1.25 -48.53 20.29
C PHE A 65 -0.04 -48.95 21.10
#